data_AF-A0A355Q2U1-F1
#
_entry.id   AF-A0A355Q2U1-F1
#
_cell.length_a   1.000
_cell.length_b   1.000
_cell.length_c   1.000
_cell.angle_alpha   90.00
_cell.angle_beta   90.00
_cell.angle_gamma   90.00
#
_symmetry.space_group_name_H-M   'P 1'
#
loop_
_entity.id
_entity.type
_entity.pdbx_description
1 polymer ?
#
loop_
_entity_poly.entity_id
_entity_poly.type
_entity_poly.pdbx_seq_one_letter_code
_entity_poly.pdbx_strand_id
1 'polypeptide(L)'
;MALALVTLIGDDMKRVGFILGLFAFTCILMNSTLWARQTQIQIIGQLGTDSGQAFVLDQEMMEANATTYTSQDPNFPDDGQKEFKGITIEKIIELTKADENIDGVTFIANNVYVTYEPIEQIRKDNVMIAFSSDGKRIKKNRGGPFMVMHEQVSDQGLYNWYIDTVILGTSLTPELTVVESGNSRVLDAKEIAALPGELLNYVPPIPRGYRKPLPAPDRDTQTEGAFLRDFLTSDNFNEVVLTPYVGNSVTLKKEDLSKPIVVLRSFDNQKIISAYGGPYSVVFPVAEHPDLAGRLPQFLFFLQKIETR
;
A
#
# COMPACT_ATOMS: atom_id res chain seq x y z
N MET A 1 -17.09 -9.73 -49.04
CA MET A 1 -17.71 -10.67 -49.99
C MET A 1 -16.84 -11.92 -50.05
N ALA A 2 -17.21 -12.97 -49.31
CA ALA A 2 -16.68 -14.34 -49.33
C ALA A 2 -17.45 -15.08 -48.21
N LEU A 3 -18.63 -15.60 -48.53
CA LEU A 3 -18.94 -16.97 -48.98
C LEU A 3 -18.87 -18.00 -47.83
N ALA A 4 -19.99 -18.69 -47.68
CA ALA A 4 -20.42 -19.49 -46.56
C ALA A 4 -19.71 -20.85 -46.45
N LEU A 5 -19.72 -21.43 -45.24
CA LEU A 5 -19.77 -22.87 -45.07
C LEU A 5 -21.00 -23.24 -44.25
N VAL A 6 -21.78 -24.13 -44.85
CA VAL A 6 -23.10 -24.62 -44.46
C VAL A 6 -23.00 -25.53 -43.23
N THR A 7 -24.00 -25.37 -42.37
CA THR A 7 -24.41 -26.19 -41.21
C THR A 7 -24.61 -27.67 -41.54
N LEU A 8 -24.38 -28.56 -40.57
CA LEU A 8 -25.30 -29.68 -40.26
C LEU A 8 -25.04 -30.25 -38.84
N ILE A 9 -26.06 -30.05 -38.00
CA ILE A 9 -26.63 -30.95 -36.98
C ILE A 9 -25.84 -31.23 -35.69
N GLY A 10 -26.47 -30.81 -34.58
CA GLY A 10 -26.22 -31.26 -33.21
C GLY A 10 -26.79 -30.24 -32.22
N ASP A 11 -28.11 -30.23 -32.05
CA ASP A 11 -28.86 -29.16 -31.36
C ASP A 11 -28.74 -29.12 -29.83
N ASP A 12 -27.89 -29.93 -29.20
CA ASP A 12 -27.76 -29.98 -27.73
C ASP A 12 -26.37 -29.67 -27.15
N MET A 13 -25.43 -29.17 -27.96
CA MET A 13 -24.06 -28.88 -27.49
C MET A 13 -23.63 -27.40 -27.51
N LYS A 14 -24.54 -26.47 -27.83
CA LYS A 14 -24.19 -25.03 -27.95
C LYS A 14 -24.27 -24.20 -26.67
N ARG A 15 -24.86 -24.73 -25.59
CA ARG A 15 -24.87 -24.03 -24.29
C ARG A 15 -23.66 -24.34 -23.40
N VAL A 16 -22.94 -25.43 -23.63
CA VAL A 16 -21.81 -25.83 -22.77
C VAL A 16 -20.48 -25.20 -23.23
N GLY A 17 -20.28 -25.03 -24.54
CA GLY A 17 -19.05 -24.41 -25.08
C GLY A 17 -18.93 -22.90 -24.82
N PHE A 18 -20.06 -22.18 -24.73
CA PHE A 18 -20.06 -20.73 -24.48
C PHE A 18 -19.79 -20.39 -23.01
N ILE A 19 -20.18 -21.27 -22.07
CA ILE A 19 -19.95 -21.09 -20.63
C ILE A 19 -18.49 -21.40 -20.26
N LEU A 20 -17.88 -22.41 -20.90
CA LEU A 20 -16.46 -22.74 -20.67
C LEU A 20 -15.50 -21.69 -21.25
N GLY A 21 -15.82 -21.08 -22.40
CA GLY A 21 -15.04 -19.98 -22.98
C GLY A 21 -15.07 -18.70 -22.14
N LEU A 22 -16.23 -18.38 -21.55
CA LEU A 22 -16.38 -17.20 -20.68
C LEU A 22 -15.68 -17.40 -19.32
N PHE A 23 -15.73 -18.61 -18.74
CA PHE A 23 -15.00 -18.96 -17.50
C PHE A 23 -13.49 -18.99 -17.69
N ALA A 24 -12.99 -19.50 -18.82
CA ALA A 24 -11.55 -19.46 -19.10
C ALA A 24 -11.06 -18.01 -19.29
N PHE A 25 -11.85 -17.14 -19.92
CA PHE A 25 -11.48 -15.75 -20.15
C PHE A 25 -11.53 -14.90 -18.87
N THR A 26 -12.52 -15.12 -17.98
CA THR A 26 -12.56 -14.44 -16.67
C THR A 26 -11.52 -15.00 -15.70
N CYS A 27 -11.23 -16.30 -15.70
CA CYS A 27 -10.13 -16.85 -14.91
C CYS A 27 -8.77 -16.34 -15.39
N ILE A 28 -8.56 -16.11 -16.70
CA ILE A 28 -7.31 -15.53 -17.22
C ILE A 28 -7.18 -14.03 -16.87
N LEU A 29 -8.27 -13.26 -16.91
CA LEU A 29 -8.27 -11.82 -16.55
C LEU A 29 -8.17 -11.57 -15.04
N MET A 30 -8.76 -12.43 -14.21
CA MET A 30 -8.60 -12.35 -12.74
C MET A 30 -7.22 -12.84 -12.29
N ASN A 31 -6.57 -13.76 -13.04
CA ASN A 31 -5.20 -14.14 -12.74
C ASN A 31 -4.19 -13.09 -13.23
N SER A 32 -4.38 -12.44 -14.38
CA SER A 32 -3.39 -11.48 -14.90
C SER A 32 -3.23 -10.25 -14.00
N THR A 33 -4.30 -9.81 -13.31
CA THR A 33 -4.24 -8.69 -12.36
C THR A 33 -3.63 -9.06 -11.01
N LEU A 34 -3.77 -10.32 -10.57
CA LEU A 34 -3.12 -10.86 -9.38
C LEU A 34 -1.66 -11.27 -9.62
N TRP A 35 -1.29 -11.69 -10.84
CA TRP A 35 0.08 -12.06 -11.21
C TRP A 35 0.92 -10.87 -11.67
N ALA A 36 0.30 -9.80 -12.20
CA ALA A 36 1.01 -8.57 -12.55
C ALA A 36 1.42 -7.71 -11.34
N ARG A 37 0.92 -8.00 -10.13
CA ARG A 37 1.16 -7.18 -8.93
C ARG A 37 2.45 -7.49 -8.15
N GLN A 38 3.35 -8.35 -8.64
CA GLN A 38 4.59 -8.69 -7.91
C GLN A 38 5.86 -8.60 -8.78
N THR A 39 5.92 -7.58 -9.65
CA THR A 39 7.11 -7.25 -10.45
C THR A 39 7.54 -5.79 -10.34
N GLN A 40 6.84 -4.99 -9.52
CA GLN A 40 7.12 -3.57 -9.39
C GLN A 40 6.96 -3.12 -7.93
N ILE A 41 7.59 -2.00 -7.61
CA ILE A 41 7.49 -1.31 -6.33
C ILE A 41 7.03 0.11 -6.59
N GLN A 42 6.10 0.60 -5.79
CA GLN A 42 5.70 2.00 -5.83
C GLN A 42 6.59 2.83 -4.91
N ILE A 43 7.10 3.95 -5.40
CA ILE A 43 7.85 4.95 -4.63
C ILE A 43 7.01 6.23 -4.55
N ILE A 44 6.75 6.71 -3.35
CA ILE A 44 5.96 7.92 -3.07
C ILE A 44 6.64 8.77 -1.99
N GLY A 45 6.08 9.93 -1.66
CA GLY A 45 6.61 10.85 -0.65
C GLY A 45 7.36 12.02 -1.26
N GLN A 46 8.52 12.35 -0.72
CA GLN A 46 9.34 13.52 -1.10
C GLN A 46 10.08 13.32 -2.43
N LEU A 47 9.33 13.12 -3.52
CA LEU A 47 9.89 12.94 -4.86
C LEU A 47 10.24 14.29 -5.51
N GLY A 48 11.14 14.28 -6.48
CA GLY A 48 11.40 15.44 -7.32
C GLY A 48 10.20 15.81 -8.20
N THR A 49 10.11 17.09 -8.60
CA THR A 49 8.98 17.63 -9.36
C THR A 49 8.68 16.85 -10.66
N ASP A 50 9.72 16.32 -11.30
CA ASP A 50 9.61 15.58 -12.56
C ASP A 50 9.04 14.16 -12.37
N SER A 51 9.08 13.63 -11.15
CA SER A 51 8.61 12.28 -10.80
C SER A 51 7.10 12.22 -10.52
N GLY A 52 6.42 13.36 -10.46
CA GLY A 52 5.00 13.43 -10.11
C GLY A 52 4.73 12.98 -8.66
N GLN A 53 3.51 12.51 -8.39
CA GLN A 53 3.09 12.07 -7.06
C GLN A 53 3.53 10.62 -6.72
N ALA A 54 3.92 9.84 -7.73
CA ALA A 54 4.36 8.47 -7.57
C ALA A 54 5.32 8.06 -8.70
N PHE A 55 6.35 7.32 -8.34
CA PHE A 55 7.30 6.71 -9.26
C PHE A 55 7.19 5.18 -9.18
N VAL A 56 7.25 4.49 -10.31
CA VAL A 56 7.15 3.02 -10.35
C VAL A 56 8.50 2.43 -10.72
N LEU A 57 9.07 1.66 -9.82
CA LEU A 57 10.24 0.83 -10.10
C LEU A 57 9.76 -0.53 -10.62
N ASP A 58 9.81 -0.71 -11.94
CA ASP A 58 9.61 -2.03 -12.54
C ASP A 58 10.87 -2.90 -12.47
N GLN A 59 10.73 -4.18 -12.81
CA GLN A 59 11.82 -5.14 -12.78
C GLN A 59 12.99 -4.73 -13.69
N GLU A 60 12.73 -4.18 -14.88
CA GLU A 60 13.79 -3.81 -15.82
C GLU A 60 14.65 -2.68 -15.25
N MET A 61 14.01 -1.65 -14.70
CA MET A 61 14.68 -0.54 -14.06
C MET A 61 15.45 -0.98 -12.80
N MET A 62 14.87 -1.87 -11.99
CA MET A 62 15.57 -2.44 -10.84
C MET A 62 16.81 -3.22 -11.26
N GLU A 63 16.73 -4.07 -12.28
CA GLU A 63 17.86 -4.85 -12.79
C GLU A 63 18.97 -3.96 -13.40
N ALA A 64 18.58 -2.93 -14.15
CA ALA A 64 19.52 -2.00 -14.78
C ALA A 64 20.31 -1.16 -13.78
N ASN A 65 19.77 -0.96 -12.57
CA ASN A 65 20.35 -0.13 -11.51
C ASN A 65 20.78 -0.94 -10.28
N ALA A 66 20.82 -2.26 -10.40
CA ALA A 66 21.08 -3.14 -9.26
C ALA A 66 22.54 -3.12 -8.82
N THR A 67 22.74 -3.30 -7.53
CA THR A 67 24.03 -3.60 -6.91
C THR A 67 23.95 -4.95 -6.20
N THR A 68 25.11 -5.46 -5.80
CA THR A 68 25.24 -6.70 -5.03
C THR A 68 26.11 -6.50 -3.81
N TYR A 69 25.75 -7.12 -2.70
CA TYR A 69 26.67 -7.34 -1.58
C TYR A 69 26.42 -8.70 -0.94
N THR A 70 27.37 -9.16 -0.12
CA THR A 70 27.20 -10.34 0.71
C THR A 70 26.72 -9.94 2.10
N SER A 71 25.64 -10.55 2.58
CA SER A 71 25.09 -10.31 3.93
C SER A 71 24.41 -11.57 4.47
N GLN A 72 24.01 -11.57 5.73
CA GLN A 72 23.21 -12.63 6.36
C GLN A 72 21.80 -12.09 6.63
N ASP A 73 20.78 -12.86 6.26
CA ASP A 73 19.40 -12.58 6.68
C ASP A 73 19.22 -13.08 8.13
N PRO A 74 18.98 -12.20 9.13
CA PRO A 74 18.82 -12.61 10.52
C PRO A 74 17.54 -13.43 10.76
N ASN A 75 16.60 -13.47 9.80
CA ASN A 75 15.46 -14.37 9.87
C ASN A 75 15.81 -15.83 9.56
N PHE A 76 16.97 -16.06 8.91
CA PHE A 76 17.47 -17.37 8.55
C PHE A 76 18.97 -17.48 8.85
N PRO A 77 19.38 -17.39 10.12
CA PRO A 77 20.80 -17.36 10.48
C PRO A 77 21.57 -18.60 10.02
N ASP A 78 20.90 -19.76 9.99
CA ASP A 78 21.48 -21.05 9.56
C ASP A 78 21.85 -21.09 8.07
N ASP A 79 21.32 -20.17 7.25
CA ASP A 79 21.67 -20.07 5.84
C ASP A 79 23.07 -19.47 5.62
N GLY A 80 23.67 -18.86 6.65
CA GLY A 80 24.94 -18.15 6.56
C GLY A 80 24.87 -16.88 5.70
N GLN A 81 26.03 -16.47 5.20
CA GLN A 81 26.21 -15.31 4.33
C GLN A 81 25.81 -15.68 2.89
N LYS A 82 25.08 -14.78 2.21
CA LYS A 82 24.60 -14.94 0.84
C LYS A 82 24.81 -13.68 0.05
N GLU A 83 24.96 -13.83 -1.27
CA GLU A 83 24.95 -12.68 -2.16
C GLU A 83 23.49 -12.23 -2.34
N PHE A 84 23.22 -10.95 -2.07
CA PHE A 84 21.95 -10.31 -2.37
C PHE A 84 22.14 -9.33 -3.52
N LYS A 85 21.19 -9.33 -4.45
CA LYS A 85 21.09 -8.37 -5.55
C LYS A 85 19.81 -7.58 -5.40
N GLY A 86 19.93 -6.26 -5.48
CA GLY A 86 18.83 -5.32 -5.24
C GLY A 86 19.15 -3.92 -5.72
N ILE A 87 18.20 -3.01 -5.52
CA ILE A 87 18.41 -1.57 -5.74
C ILE A 87 18.57 -0.88 -4.39
N THR A 88 19.64 -0.08 -4.23
CA THR A 88 19.89 0.65 -2.99
C THR A 88 18.92 1.81 -2.85
N ILE A 89 18.61 2.20 -1.61
CA ILE A 89 17.74 3.36 -1.36
C ILE A 89 18.37 4.64 -1.89
N GLU A 90 19.69 4.79 -1.79
CA GLU A 90 20.42 5.92 -2.38
C GLU A 90 20.19 6.00 -3.89
N LYS A 91 20.22 4.87 -4.61
CA LYS A 91 19.93 4.84 -6.04
C LYS A 91 18.47 5.21 -6.34
N ILE A 92 17.52 4.81 -5.49
CA ILE A 92 16.11 5.21 -5.63
C ILE A 92 15.97 6.73 -5.45
N ILE A 93 16.65 7.33 -4.46
CA ILE A 93 16.68 8.78 -4.23
C ILE A 93 17.21 9.51 -5.46
N GLU A 94 18.32 9.04 -6.04
CA GLU A 94 18.87 9.59 -7.29
C GLU A 94 17.89 9.51 -8.47
N LEU A 95 17.30 8.34 -8.71
CA LEU A 95 16.39 8.10 -9.85
C LEU A 95 15.12 8.95 -9.76
N THR A 96 14.61 9.13 -8.54
CA THR A 96 13.39 9.90 -8.27
C THR A 96 13.64 11.39 -8.09
N LYS A 97 14.92 11.81 -8.09
CA LYS A 97 15.36 13.18 -7.79
C LYS A 97 14.74 13.69 -6.49
N ALA A 98 14.65 12.81 -5.49
CA ALA A 98 13.99 13.11 -4.23
C ALA A 98 14.71 14.23 -3.46
N ASP A 99 14.01 14.87 -2.52
CA ASP A 99 14.57 15.97 -1.72
C ASP A 99 15.88 15.54 -1.03
N GLU A 100 16.89 16.41 -1.01
CA GLU A 100 18.16 16.13 -0.34
C GLU A 100 17.99 15.98 1.19
N ASN A 101 16.91 16.54 1.74
CA ASN A 101 16.61 16.61 3.18
C ASN A 101 15.58 15.56 3.65
N ILE A 102 15.52 14.39 3.01
CA ILE A 102 14.71 13.26 3.49
C ILE A 102 15.10 12.92 4.93
N ASP A 103 14.13 12.81 5.82
CA ASP A 103 14.35 12.49 7.24
C ASP A 103 14.47 10.98 7.50
N GLY A 104 13.79 10.17 6.70
CA GLY A 104 13.85 8.71 6.75
C GLY A 104 13.05 8.04 5.66
N VAL A 105 12.99 6.72 5.71
CA VAL A 105 12.31 5.90 4.71
C VAL A 105 11.37 4.94 5.41
N THR A 106 10.13 4.89 4.92
CA THR A 106 9.12 3.93 5.38
C THR A 106 8.95 2.85 4.32
N PHE A 107 9.15 1.59 4.71
CA PHE A 107 8.89 0.44 3.85
C PHE A 107 7.56 -0.20 4.24
N ILE A 108 6.71 -0.44 3.26
CA ILE A 108 5.39 -1.04 3.46
C ILE A 108 5.31 -2.33 2.65
N ALA A 109 5.06 -3.41 3.39
CA ALA A 109 4.79 -4.71 2.82
C ALA A 109 3.34 -4.82 2.31
N ASN A 110 3.09 -5.72 1.37
CA ASN A 110 1.73 -5.98 0.86
C ASN A 110 0.73 -6.46 1.93
N ASN A 111 1.21 -6.97 3.06
CA ASN A 111 0.43 -7.35 4.23
C ASN A 111 0.29 -6.21 5.25
N VAL A 112 0.69 -4.99 4.87
CA VAL A 112 0.64 -3.76 5.65
C VAL A 112 1.57 -3.78 6.87
N TYR A 113 2.61 -4.64 6.87
CA TYR A 113 3.72 -4.53 7.82
C TYR A 113 4.62 -3.34 7.45
N VAL A 114 4.92 -2.51 8.43
CA VAL A 114 5.63 -1.23 8.22
C VAL A 114 6.97 -1.24 8.94
N THR A 115 8.03 -0.87 8.25
CA THR A 115 9.30 -0.51 8.89
C THR A 115 9.67 0.93 8.60
N TYR A 116 10.36 1.57 9.54
CA TYR A 116 10.89 2.92 9.38
C TYR A 116 12.35 2.97 9.81
N GLU A 117 13.16 3.62 8.98
CA GLU A 117 14.58 3.86 9.23
C GLU A 117 14.96 5.32 8.92
N PRO A 118 15.68 6.02 9.82
CA PRO A 118 16.24 7.34 9.53
C PRO A 118 17.20 7.30 8.34
N ILE A 119 17.26 8.40 7.56
CA ILE A 119 18.08 8.42 6.33
C ILE A 119 19.57 8.16 6.60
N GLU A 120 20.07 8.64 7.74
CA GLU A 120 21.46 8.45 8.14
C GLU A 120 21.78 6.96 8.41
N GLN A 121 20.81 6.22 8.93
CA GLN A 121 20.95 4.78 9.11
C GLN A 121 20.88 4.05 7.75
N ILE A 122 19.93 4.42 6.89
CA ILE A 122 19.81 3.88 5.53
C ILE A 122 21.14 3.98 4.77
N ARG A 123 21.78 5.15 4.82
CA ARG A 123 23.06 5.42 4.16
C ARG A 123 24.22 4.64 4.80
N LYS A 124 24.28 4.63 6.13
CA LYS A 124 25.33 3.92 6.88
C LYS A 124 25.28 2.40 6.64
N ASP A 125 24.09 1.82 6.63
CA ASP A 125 23.88 0.37 6.53
C ASP A 125 23.72 -0.09 5.06
N ASN A 126 23.87 0.83 4.10
CA ASN A 126 23.77 0.62 2.66
C ASN A 126 22.51 -0.20 2.28
N VAL A 127 21.36 0.28 2.75
CA VAL A 127 20.10 -0.47 2.64
C VAL A 127 19.68 -0.62 1.19
N MET A 128 19.19 -1.80 0.83
CA MET A 128 18.61 -2.10 -0.48
C MET A 128 17.26 -2.79 -0.36
N ILE A 129 16.50 -2.70 -1.45
CA ILE A 129 15.40 -3.62 -1.71
C ILE A 129 15.94 -4.75 -2.58
N ALA A 130 16.18 -5.90 -1.97
CA ALA A 130 16.69 -7.09 -2.62
C ALA A 130 15.58 -7.84 -3.37
N PHE A 131 15.87 -8.29 -4.58
CA PHE A 131 14.98 -9.11 -5.41
C PHE A 131 15.59 -10.45 -5.84
N SER A 132 16.89 -10.65 -5.60
CA SER A 132 17.59 -11.90 -5.85
C SER A 132 18.57 -12.24 -4.72
N SER A 133 18.74 -13.53 -4.46
CA SER A 133 19.72 -14.11 -3.54
C SER A 133 20.42 -15.28 -4.22
N ASP A 134 21.76 -15.29 -4.20
CA ASP A 134 22.63 -16.26 -4.88
C ASP A 134 22.23 -16.48 -6.36
N GLY A 135 22.01 -15.37 -7.08
CA GLY A 135 21.62 -15.37 -8.49
C GLY A 135 20.21 -15.89 -8.79
N LYS A 136 19.37 -16.12 -7.78
CA LYS A 136 18.00 -16.62 -7.94
C LYS A 136 16.99 -15.64 -7.33
N ARG A 137 15.81 -15.53 -7.94
CA ARG A 137 14.69 -14.80 -7.36
C ARG A 137 14.42 -15.27 -5.92
N ILE A 138 14.22 -14.31 -5.02
CA ILE A 138 13.88 -14.60 -3.63
C ILE A 138 12.50 -15.28 -3.59
N LYS A 139 12.42 -16.43 -2.92
CA LYS A 139 11.17 -17.20 -2.79
C LYS A 139 10.21 -16.50 -1.83
N LYS A 140 8.90 -16.68 -2.04
CA LYS A 140 7.87 -16.11 -1.16
C LYS A 140 8.06 -16.49 0.31
N ASN A 141 8.34 -17.76 0.62
CA ASN A 141 8.59 -18.20 1.99
C ASN A 141 9.94 -17.73 2.58
N ARG A 142 10.68 -16.90 1.84
CA ARG A 142 11.95 -16.25 2.21
C ARG A 142 11.85 -14.73 2.09
N GLY A 143 10.63 -14.18 2.10
CA GLY A 143 10.39 -12.73 2.04
C GLY A 143 10.26 -12.13 0.64
N GLY A 144 10.40 -12.94 -0.42
CA GLY A 144 10.31 -12.46 -1.80
C GLY A 144 8.88 -12.06 -2.23
N PRO A 145 8.74 -11.29 -3.33
CA PRO A 145 9.77 -11.02 -4.33
C PRO A 145 10.75 -9.92 -3.96
N PHE A 146 10.39 -9.05 -3.01
CA PHE A 146 11.17 -7.89 -2.60
C PHE A 146 11.27 -7.87 -1.08
N MET A 147 12.46 -7.70 -0.55
CA MET A 147 12.69 -7.55 0.89
C MET A 147 13.77 -6.51 1.17
N VAL A 148 13.68 -5.88 2.35
CA VAL A 148 14.72 -4.96 2.82
C VAL A 148 15.92 -5.78 3.30
N MET A 149 17.11 -5.39 2.85
CA MET A 149 18.38 -5.96 3.28
C MET A 149 19.35 -4.84 3.65
N HIS A 150 20.22 -5.15 4.62
CA HIS A 150 21.32 -4.32 5.09
C HIS A 150 22.64 -5.01 4.77
N GLU A 151 23.66 -4.22 4.40
CA GLU A 151 24.99 -4.77 4.07
C GLU A 151 25.65 -5.39 5.31
N GLN A 152 25.42 -4.79 6.49
CA GLN A 152 25.80 -5.35 7.78
C GLN A 152 24.55 -5.82 8.53
N VAL A 153 24.67 -6.92 9.28
CA VAL A 153 23.55 -7.47 10.05
C VAL A 153 23.04 -6.43 11.06
N SER A 154 21.75 -6.13 10.98
CA SER A 154 21.06 -5.16 11.85
C SER A 154 19.98 -5.84 12.69
N ASP A 155 19.14 -5.05 13.36
CA ASP A 155 17.98 -5.57 14.10
C ASP A 155 17.06 -6.34 13.14
N GLN A 156 16.72 -7.59 13.51
CA GLN A 156 15.87 -8.47 12.72
C GLN A 156 14.55 -7.82 12.31
N GLY A 157 14.00 -6.93 13.15
CA GLY A 157 12.73 -6.23 12.86
C GLY A 157 12.78 -5.32 11.62
N LEU A 158 13.97 -4.92 11.15
CA LEU A 158 14.15 -4.05 9.99
C LEU A 158 14.07 -4.79 8.64
N TYR A 159 14.21 -6.11 8.64
CA TYR A 159 14.22 -6.96 7.44
C TYR A 159 12.79 -7.21 6.97
N ASN A 160 12.14 -6.17 6.47
CA ASN A 160 10.75 -6.20 6.03
C ASN A 160 10.60 -6.98 4.73
N TRP A 161 9.60 -7.86 4.69
CA TRP A 161 9.36 -8.80 3.60
C TRP A 161 8.18 -8.34 2.74
N TYR A 162 8.11 -8.79 1.49
CA TYR A 162 6.98 -8.53 0.59
C TYR A 162 6.78 -7.04 0.28
N ILE A 163 7.87 -6.30 0.13
CA ILE A 163 7.83 -4.85 -0.13
C ILE A 163 6.97 -4.57 -1.35
N ASP A 164 6.01 -3.66 -1.16
CA ASP A 164 5.05 -3.20 -2.17
C ASP A 164 5.27 -1.72 -2.45
N THR A 165 5.45 -0.94 -1.38
CA THR A 165 5.62 0.51 -1.45
C THR A 165 6.75 0.99 -0.55
N VAL A 166 7.48 1.98 -1.03
CA VAL A 166 8.46 2.74 -0.26
C VAL A 166 8.06 4.21 -0.25
N ILE A 167 8.11 4.80 0.94
CA ILE A 167 7.85 6.21 1.13
C ILE A 167 9.17 6.88 1.51
N LEU A 168 9.61 7.80 0.65
CA LEU A 168 10.73 8.68 0.94
C LEU A 168 10.22 9.84 1.81
N GLY A 169 10.76 9.93 3.01
CA GLY A 169 10.32 10.86 4.05
C GLY A 169 9.28 10.26 5.02
N THR A 170 9.02 10.96 6.12
CA THR A 170 7.94 10.64 7.07
C THR A 170 6.57 11.17 6.64
N SER A 171 6.55 12.14 5.71
CA SER A 171 5.37 12.89 5.32
C SER A 171 4.92 12.54 3.92
N LEU A 172 3.70 12.03 3.79
CA LEU A 172 2.96 12.07 2.53
C LEU A 172 2.24 13.41 2.42
N THR A 173 2.07 13.91 1.19
CA THR A 173 1.15 15.01 0.94
C THR A 173 -0.23 14.58 1.44
N PRO A 174 -0.85 15.34 2.36
CA PRO A 174 -2.14 15.01 2.96
C PRO A 174 -3.25 15.36 1.97
N GLU A 175 -3.26 14.69 0.84
CA GLU A 175 -4.27 14.79 -0.20
C GLU A 175 -5.11 13.52 -0.23
N LEU A 176 -6.41 13.68 -0.43
CA LEU A 176 -7.35 12.58 -0.57
C LEU A 176 -8.18 12.77 -1.83
N THR A 177 -8.14 11.81 -2.73
CA THR A 177 -8.97 11.85 -3.94
C THR A 177 -10.38 11.40 -3.62
N VAL A 178 -11.38 12.20 -3.96
CA VAL A 178 -12.80 11.84 -3.86
C VAL A 178 -13.39 11.81 -5.27
N VAL A 179 -13.96 10.66 -5.65
CA VAL A 179 -14.60 10.45 -6.96
C VAL A 179 -16.09 10.22 -6.76
N GLU A 180 -16.92 11.10 -7.32
CA GLU A 180 -18.38 11.02 -7.23
C GLU A 180 -19.01 11.12 -8.62
N SER A 181 -19.76 10.09 -9.04
CA SER A 181 -20.43 10.05 -10.36
C SER A 181 -19.47 10.33 -11.54
N GLY A 182 -18.23 9.83 -11.44
CA GLY A 182 -17.18 10.05 -12.46
C GLY A 182 -16.46 11.39 -12.37
N ASN A 183 -16.88 12.31 -11.49
CA ASN A 183 -16.16 13.55 -11.23
C ASN A 183 -15.14 13.34 -10.12
N SER A 184 -13.89 13.74 -10.36
CA SER A 184 -12.80 13.63 -9.39
C SER A 184 -12.48 15.00 -8.80
N ARG A 185 -12.34 15.06 -7.48
CA ARG A 185 -11.77 16.20 -6.75
C ARG A 185 -10.70 15.71 -5.79
N VAL A 186 -9.64 16.50 -5.64
CA VAL A 186 -8.60 16.25 -4.64
C VAL A 186 -8.87 17.18 -3.48
N LEU A 187 -8.96 16.63 -2.28
CA LEU A 187 -9.07 17.38 -1.04
C LEU A 187 -7.68 17.54 -0.44
N ASP A 188 -7.27 18.77 -0.16
CA ASP A 188 -6.03 19.06 0.57
C ASP A 188 -6.23 18.98 2.10
N ALA A 189 -5.13 19.11 2.86
CA ALA A 189 -5.18 19.08 4.32
C ALA A 189 -6.09 20.15 4.93
N LYS A 190 -6.19 21.34 4.33
CA LYS A 190 -7.01 22.44 4.84
C LYS A 190 -8.48 22.14 4.63
N GLU A 191 -8.85 21.63 3.45
CA GLU A 191 -10.21 21.21 3.15
C GLU A 191 -10.63 20.04 4.05
N ILE A 192 -9.74 19.06 4.27
CA ILE A 192 -10.01 17.92 5.16
C ILE A 192 -10.13 18.36 6.61
N ALA A 193 -9.31 19.31 7.07
CA ALA A 193 -9.40 19.87 8.42
C ALA A 193 -10.70 20.69 8.63
N ALA A 194 -11.27 21.27 7.57
CA ALA A 194 -12.51 22.02 7.62
C ALA A 194 -13.77 21.13 7.73
N LEU A 195 -13.65 19.83 7.46
CA LEU A 195 -14.74 18.88 7.67
C LEU A 195 -15.09 18.78 9.17
N PRO A 196 -16.36 18.55 9.53
CA PRO A 196 -16.78 18.28 10.91
C PRO A 196 -15.90 17.18 11.52
N GLY A 197 -15.13 17.56 12.55
CA GLY A 197 -14.21 16.65 13.23
C GLY A 197 -14.81 16.16 14.54
N GLU A 198 -14.47 14.94 14.92
CA GLU A 198 -14.70 14.40 16.25
C GLU A 198 -13.37 14.02 16.91
N LEU A 199 -13.27 14.38 18.18
CA LEU A 199 -12.21 13.90 19.05
C LEU A 199 -12.57 12.50 19.51
N LEU A 200 -11.70 11.56 19.17
CA LEU A 200 -11.87 10.15 19.44
C LEU A 200 -10.89 9.75 20.54
N ASN A 201 -11.44 9.24 21.64
CA ASN A 201 -10.68 8.73 22.79
C ASN A 201 -10.33 7.24 22.59
N TYR A 202 -9.64 6.93 21.49
CA TYR A 202 -9.09 5.60 21.25
C TYR A 202 -7.58 5.68 21.08
N VAL A 203 -6.87 4.62 21.47
CA VAL A 203 -5.47 4.45 21.11
C VAL A 203 -5.37 4.52 19.58
N PRO A 204 -4.49 5.38 19.02
CA PRO A 204 -4.24 5.44 17.59
C PRO A 204 -4.13 4.05 16.96
N PRO A 205 -4.86 3.75 15.87
CA PRO A 205 -4.60 2.53 15.13
C PRO A 205 -3.23 2.69 14.46
N ILE A 206 -2.31 1.80 14.81
CA ILE A 206 -0.97 1.79 14.25
C ILE A 206 -0.77 0.46 13.53
N PRO A 207 -0.29 0.45 12.27
CA PRO A 207 0.00 -0.80 11.57
C PRO A 207 1.04 -1.61 12.35
N ARG A 208 1.04 -2.93 12.17
CA ARG A 208 2.11 -3.78 12.75
C ARG A 208 3.44 -3.41 12.09
N GLY A 209 4.52 -3.44 12.85
CA GLY A 209 5.78 -2.96 12.31
C GLY A 209 6.90 -2.75 13.31
N TYR A 210 8.10 -2.48 12.77
CA TYR A 210 9.28 -2.08 13.53
C TYR A 210 9.66 -0.64 13.20
N ARG A 211 9.71 0.20 14.22
CA ARG A 211 9.93 1.65 14.08
C ARG A 211 10.60 2.24 15.31
N LYS A 212 11.46 1.46 15.97
CA LYS A 212 12.08 1.78 17.26
C LYS A 212 12.71 3.19 17.36
N PRO A 213 13.28 3.78 16.29
CA PRO A 213 13.78 5.15 16.35
C PRO A 213 12.69 6.21 16.60
N LEU A 214 11.42 5.90 16.32
CA LEU A 214 10.30 6.81 16.52
C LEU A 214 9.65 6.60 17.91
N PRO A 215 9.24 7.68 18.59
CA PRO A 215 8.52 7.58 19.85
C PRO A 215 7.14 7.00 19.60
N ALA A 216 6.81 5.88 20.26
CA ALA A 216 5.48 5.31 20.17
C ALA A 216 4.43 6.34 20.63
N PRO A 217 3.30 6.50 19.89
CA PRO A 217 2.16 7.24 20.39
C PRO A 217 1.74 6.66 21.75
N ASP A 218 1.51 7.53 22.72
CA ASP A 218 1.11 7.10 24.05
C ASP A 218 -0.37 6.68 24.07
N ARG A 219 -0.84 6.20 25.22
CA ARG A 219 -2.23 5.78 25.39
C ARG A 219 -3.19 6.96 25.54
N ASP A 220 -2.67 8.15 25.82
CA ASP A 220 -3.42 9.37 26.08
C ASP A 220 -3.50 10.25 24.82
N THR A 221 -2.92 9.78 23.70
CA THR A 221 -2.92 10.45 22.41
C THR A 221 -4.36 10.67 21.95
N GLN A 222 -4.70 11.93 21.71
CA GLN A 222 -6.00 12.32 21.22
C GLN A 222 -6.03 12.15 19.70
N THR A 223 -6.92 11.28 19.21
CA THR A 223 -7.12 11.10 17.77
C THR A 223 -8.25 11.99 17.29
N GLU A 224 -8.10 12.55 16.09
CA GLU A 224 -9.15 13.35 15.45
C GLU A 224 -9.46 12.78 14.06
N GLY A 225 -10.73 12.74 13.71
CA GLY A 225 -11.18 12.34 12.38
C GLY A 225 -12.52 12.95 12.01
N ALA A 226 -12.91 12.80 10.74
CA ALA A 226 -14.23 13.17 10.24
C ALA A 226 -14.99 11.92 9.82
N PHE A 227 -16.33 11.93 9.85
CA PHE A 227 -17.08 10.79 9.37
C PHE A 227 -16.90 10.63 7.86
N LEU A 228 -16.84 9.38 7.39
CA LEU A 228 -16.69 9.08 5.97
C LEU A 228 -17.77 9.75 5.11
N ARG A 229 -19.00 9.84 5.62
CA ARG A 229 -20.12 10.50 4.91
C ARG A 229 -19.88 12.00 4.66
N ASP A 230 -19.11 12.67 5.51
CA ASP A 230 -18.84 14.11 5.39
C ASP A 230 -17.87 14.41 4.25
N PHE A 231 -17.17 13.39 3.74
CA PHE A 231 -16.38 13.49 2.52
C PHE A 231 -17.21 13.42 1.26
N LEU A 232 -18.52 13.14 1.33
CA LEU A 232 -19.39 12.98 0.15
C LEU A 232 -20.30 14.20 0.00
N THR A 233 -20.55 14.60 -1.25
CA THR A 233 -21.43 15.74 -1.57
C THR A 233 -22.78 15.31 -2.14
N SER A 234 -22.87 14.07 -2.60
CA SER A 234 -24.09 13.47 -3.16
C SER A 234 -24.49 12.24 -2.36
N ASP A 235 -25.79 12.03 -2.20
CA ASP A 235 -26.36 10.78 -1.64
C ASP A 235 -26.74 9.77 -2.75
N ASN A 236 -26.47 10.08 -4.02
CA ASN A 236 -26.82 9.22 -5.15
C ASN A 236 -25.69 8.20 -5.45
N PHE A 237 -25.61 7.15 -4.65
CA PHE A 237 -24.71 6.02 -4.84
C PHE A 237 -25.26 4.76 -4.13
N ASN A 238 -24.75 3.60 -4.51
CA ASN A 238 -25.04 2.33 -3.83
C ASN A 238 -23.86 1.87 -2.97
N GLU A 239 -22.64 2.20 -3.39
CA GLU A 239 -21.42 1.74 -2.74
C GLU A 239 -20.39 2.85 -2.61
N VAL A 240 -19.51 2.70 -1.60
CA VAL A 240 -18.30 3.51 -1.42
C VAL A 240 -17.10 2.58 -1.40
N VAL A 241 -16.13 2.84 -2.28
CA VAL A 241 -14.88 2.11 -2.35
C VAL A 241 -13.76 2.97 -1.77
N LEU A 242 -13.15 2.44 -0.72
CA LEU A 242 -11.99 3.01 -0.05
C LEU A 242 -10.74 2.33 -0.59
N THR A 243 -9.87 3.09 -1.25
CA THR A 243 -8.63 2.56 -1.84
C THR A 243 -7.43 3.12 -1.08
N PRO A 244 -6.65 2.25 -0.42
CA PRO A 244 -5.38 2.64 0.20
C PRO A 244 -4.24 2.69 -0.84
N TYR A 245 -3.13 3.32 -0.48
CA TYR A 245 -1.87 3.19 -1.24
C TYR A 245 -1.37 1.75 -1.28
N VAL A 246 -1.58 0.98 -0.21
CA VAL A 246 -1.09 -0.40 -0.07
C VAL A 246 -2.19 -1.32 0.45
N GLY A 247 -2.25 -2.53 -0.10
CA GLY A 247 -3.18 -3.56 0.31
C GLY A 247 -4.48 -3.56 -0.51
N ASN A 248 -5.54 -4.08 0.09
CA ASN A 248 -6.82 -4.27 -0.59
C ASN A 248 -7.76 -3.10 -0.33
N SER A 249 -8.45 -2.65 -1.38
CA SER A 249 -9.56 -1.74 -1.24
C SER A 249 -10.70 -2.37 -0.43
N VAL A 250 -11.43 -1.54 0.30
CA VAL A 250 -12.62 -1.91 1.06
C VAL A 250 -13.85 -1.35 0.37
N THR A 251 -14.86 -2.19 0.14
CA THR A 251 -16.15 -1.75 -0.42
C THR A 251 -17.22 -1.76 0.65
N LEU A 252 -17.84 -0.60 0.85
CA LEU A 252 -18.93 -0.36 1.78
C LEU A 252 -20.22 -0.21 0.99
N LYS A 253 -21.30 -0.78 1.51
CA LYS A 253 -22.63 -0.46 0.99
C LYS A 253 -23.08 0.86 1.58
N LYS A 254 -23.99 1.56 0.89
CA LYS A 254 -24.57 2.81 1.39
C LYS A 254 -25.16 2.66 2.80
N GLU A 255 -25.80 1.53 3.10
CA GLU A 255 -26.34 1.21 4.44
C GLU A 255 -25.28 1.15 5.54
N ASP A 256 -24.01 0.91 5.21
CA ASP A 256 -22.92 0.89 6.19
C ASP A 256 -22.58 2.30 6.70
N LEU A 257 -22.86 3.34 5.93
CA LEU A 257 -22.55 4.73 6.28
C LEU A 257 -23.48 5.31 7.35
N SER A 258 -24.55 4.59 7.72
CA SER A 258 -25.33 4.93 8.91
C SER A 258 -24.54 4.68 10.20
N LYS A 259 -23.47 3.89 10.14
CA LYS A 259 -22.56 3.59 11.24
C LYS A 259 -21.42 4.63 11.27
N PRO A 260 -20.82 4.91 12.45
CA PRO A 260 -19.77 5.92 12.59
C PRO A 260 -18.42 5.44 12.03
N ILE A 261 -18.30 5.33 10.70
CA ILE A 261 -17.02 5.07 10.04
C ILE A 261 -16.24 6.38 9.98
N VAL A 262 -15.04 6.40 10.58
CA VAL A 262 -14.26 7.63 10.74
C VAL A 262 -12.98 7.57 9.92
N VAL A 263 -12.68 8.65 9.20
CA VAL A 263 -11.39 8.90 8.56
C VAL A 263 -10.54 9.75 9.50
N LEU A 264 -9.54 9.13 10.12
CA LEU A 264 -8.58 9.78 11.00
C LEU A 264 -7.65 10.69 10.20
N ARG A 265 -7.40 11.88 10.73
CA ARG A 265 -6.57 12.93 10.10
C ARG A 265 -5.42 13.42 10.97
N SER A 266 -5.50 13.27 12.29
CA SER A 266 -4.44 13.75 13.20
C SER A 266 -4.37 12.95 14.50
N PHE A 267 -3.17 12.97 15.12
CA PHE A 267 -2.87 12.55 16.48
C PHE A 267 -2.30 13.76 17.22
N ASP A 268 -2.86 14.14 18.36
CA ASP A 268 -2.44 15.31 19.16
C ASP A 268 -2.28 16.59 18.32
N ASN A 269 -3.21 16.83 17.39
CA ASN A 269 -3.20 17.92 16.42
C ASN A 269 -2.02 17.90 15.43
N GLN A 270 -1.30 16.79 15.34
CA GLN A 270 -0.24 16.55 14.36
C GLN A 270 -0.73 15.59 13.27
N LYS A 271 -0.27 15.80 12.04
CA LYS A 271 -0.56 14.87 10.94
C LYS A 271 -0.05 13.48 11.28
N ILE A 272 -0.81 12.46 10.89
CA ILE A 272 -0.37 11.08 11.03
C ILE A 272 0.75 10.84 10.02
N ILE A 273 1.96 10.52 10.51
CA ILE A 273 3.08 10.17 9.63
C ILE A 273 2.89 8.77 9.03
N SER A 274 3.58 8.51 7.93
CA SER A 274 3.50 7.24 7.19
C SER A 274 3.83 6.02 8.07
N ALA A 275 4.83 6.13 8.95
CA ALA A 275 5.20 5.05 9.87
C ALA A 275 4.06 4.61 10.82
N TYR A 276 3.05 5.46 11.00
CA TYR A 276 1.85 5.22 11.81
C TYR A 276 0.57 5.01 10.99
N GLY A 277 0.67 4.75 9.68
CA GLY A 277 -0.49 4.46 8.82
C GLY A 277 -1.10 5.70 8.14
N GLY A 278 -0.40 6.83 8.18
CA GLY A 278 -0.83 8.10 7.61
C GLY A 278 -0.77 8.17 6.07
N PRO A 279 -1.20 9.29 5.47
CA PRO A 279 -1.70 10.49 6.13
C PRO A 279 -3.11 10.31 6.71
N TYR A 280 -3.85 9.34 6.20
CA TYR A 280 -5.22 9.03 6.60
C TYR A 280 -5.41 7.55 6.87
N SER A 281 -6.16 7.24 7.92
CA SER A 281 -6.59 5.88 8.26
C SER A 281 -8.08 5.85 8.49
N VAL A 282 -8.74 4.73 8.16
CA VAL A 282 -10.17 4.55 8.39
C VAL A 282 -10.38 3.59 9.54
N VAL A 283 -11.21 4.00 10.49
CA VAL A 283 -11.66 3.17 11.62
C VAL A 283 -13.06 2.67 11.32
N PHE A 284 -13.21 1.35 11.36
CA PHE A 284 -14.52 0.69 11.23
C PHE A 284 -15.01 0.30 12.63
N PRO A 285 -16.28 0.59 12.97
CA PRO A 285 -16.84 0.34 14.29
C PRO A 285 -17.28 -1.14 14.43
N VAL A 286 -16.38 -2.08 14.11
CA VAL A 286 -16.68 -3.53 14.05
C VAL A 286 -17.01 -4.12 15.42
N ALA A 287 -16.54 -3.48 16.51
CA ALA A 287 -16.85 -3.89 17.87
C ALA A 287 -18.28 -3.51 18.27
N GLU A 288 -18.76 -2.33 17.89
CA GLU A 288 -20.15 -1.90 18.14
C GLU A 288 -21.15 -2.50 17.12
N HIS A 289 -20.67 -2.89 15.94
CA HIS A 289 -21.50 -3.42 14.86
C HIS A 289 -21.00 -4.78 14.35
N PRO A 290 -21.39 -5.88 15.01
CA PRO A 290 -20.91 -7.23 14.68
C PRO A 290 -21.27 -7.70 13.27
N ASP A 291 -22.26 -7.10 12.61
CA ASP A 291 -22.60 -7.38 11.21
C ASP A 291 -21.52 -6.90 10.22
N LEU A 292 -20.65 -5.98 10.64
CA LEU A 292 -19.46 -5.59 9.90
C LEU A 292 -18.31 -6.59 10.09
N ALA A 293 -18.30 -7.31 11.22
CA ALA A 293 -17.23 -8.24 11.56
C ALA A 293 -17.20 -9.39 10.54
N GLY A 294 -16.01 -9.70 10.01
CA GLY A 294 -15.81 -10.71 8.99
C GLY A 294 -15.96 -10.21 7.54
N ARG A 295 -16.55 -9.02 7.33
CA ARG A 295 -16.56 -8.35 6.02
C ARG A 295 -15.56 -7.21 5.94
N LEU A 296 -15.39 -6.46 7.02
CA LEU A 296 -14.50 -5.31 7.09
C LEU A 296 -13.34 -5.56 8.07
N PRO A 297 -12.14 -5.02 7.78
CA PRO A 297 -11.09 -4.97 8.79
C PRO A 297 -11.48 -3.99 9.90
N GLN A 298 -10.79 -4.04 11.04
CA GLN A 298 -10.96 -3.02 12.08
C GLN A 298 -10.43 -1.65 11.61
N PHE A 299 -9.35 -1.67 10.83
CA PHE A 299 -8.67 -0.47 10.32
C PHE A 299 -8.27 -0.65 8.86
N LEU A 300 -8.31 0.45 8.11
CA LEU A 300 -7.69 0.57 6.78
C LEU A 300 -6.67 1.72 6.84
N PHE A 301 -5.39 1.41 6.67
CA PHE A 301 -4.31 2.39 6.72
C PHE A 301 -4.05 3.00 5.33
N PHE A 302 -3.34 4.13 5.28
CA PHE A 302 -2.85 4.73 4.03
C PHE A 302 -3.95 5.07 3.02
N LEU A 303 -5.11 5.57 3.48
CA LEU A 303 -6.22 5.90 2.59
C LEU A 303 -5.79 6.95 1.56
N GLN A 304 -5.99 6.63 0.27
CA GLN A 304 -5.64 7.48 -0.86
C GLN A 304 -6.87 8.00 -1.59
N LYS A 305 -7.91 7.16 -1.73
CA LYS A 305 -9.08 7.49 -2.54
C LYS A 305 -10.38 6.99 -1.91
N ILE A 306 -11.41 7.82 -2.01
CA ILE A 306 -12.82 7.50 -1.76
C ILE A 306 -13.55 7.59 -3.11
N GLU A 307 -14.29 6.56 -3.49
CA GLU A 307 -15.01 6.52 -4.76
C GLU A 307 -16.43 6.02 -4.56
N THR A 308 -17.43 6.75 -5.05
CA THR A 308 -18.84 6.30 -5.04
C THR A 308 -19.21 5.62 -6.35
N ARG A 309 -20.06 4.59 -6.26
CA ARG A 309 -20.55 3.79 -7.39
C ARG A 309 -22.05 3.59 -7.33
#